data_AF-A0A7Y2MIW3-F1
#
_entry.id   AF-A0A7Y2MIW3-F1
#
_cell.length_a   1.000
_cell.length_b   1.000
_cell.length_c   1.000
_cell.angle_alpha   90.00
_cell.angle_beta   90.00
_cell.angle_gamma   90.00
#
_symmetry.space_group_name_H-M   'P 1'
#
loop_
_entity.id
_entity.type
_entity.pdbx_description
1 polymer ?
#
loop_
_entity_poly.entity_id
_entity_poly.type
_entity_poly.pdbx_seq_one_letter_code
_entity_poly.pdbx_strand_id
1 'polypeptide(L)'
;MRPAALLTAVAGITIVAGVLAAGRERFGEPDAAATASEEPVTTAKSKETPKPPFALPDPKISMSARPVDEASRFYPAQADGKPLERVATAEPEKPKPEPQKAATLPRPVAESAGILAFGNRKLRLAGIVPTQADKVCKEPDGNEWPCGMLAKTNFRLFLRLRSVTCDLEDVNWTGITTASCKIGAQDLSQWLVENGWADAAAESALIEAGAKAKAEKKGIYGEDPRKGAPLTLPPGPPPDNPLDPI
;
A
#
# COMPACT_ATOMS: atom_id res chain seq x y z
N MET A 1 51.14 -0.79 -22.24
CA MET A 1 51.12 0.70 -22.20
C MET A 1 50.54 1.21 -23.51
N ARG A 2 49.32 1.77 -23.49
CA ARG A 2 48.66 2.41 -24.64
C ARG A 2 47.87 3.64 -24.11
N PRO A 3 48.26 4.88 -24.44
CA PRO A 3 47.57 6.09 -23.99
C PRO A 3 46.76 6.71 -25.14
N ALA A 4 45.42 6.76 -25.06
CA ALA A 4 44.60 7.56 -25.98
C ALA A 4 43.13 7.68 -25.50
N ALA A 5 42.89 8.20 -24.29
CA ALA A 5 41.54 8.31 -23.72
C ALA A 5 41.23 9.68 -23.10
N LEU A 6 41.69 10.79 -23.71
CA LEU A 6 41.56 12.13 -23.14
C LEU A 6 41.20 13.21 -24.19
N LEU A 7 40.21 12.99 -25.08
CA LEU A 7 39.74 14.07 -25.99
C LEU A 7 38.23 14.06 -26.33
N THR A 8 37.36 13.40 -25.54
CA THR A 8 35.89 13.39 -25.79
C THR A 8 35.04 14.02 -24.69
N ALA A 9 35.65 14.67 -23.69
CA ALA A 9 34.93 15.18 -22.52
C ALA A 9 34.40 16.63 -22.64
N VAL A 10 34.71 17.36 -23.73
CA VAL A 10 34.35 18.80 -23.84
C VAL A 10 33.11 19.05 -24.72
N ALA A 11 32.67 18.09 -25.54
CA ALA A 11 31.52 18.26 -26.43
C ALA A 11 30.15 18.00 -25.77
N GLY A 12 30.11 17.37 -24.59
CA GLY A 12 28.84 17.04 -23.90
C GLY A 12 28.26 18.16 -23.04
N ILE A 13 29.09 19.11 -22.59
CA ILE A 13 28.69 20.17 -21.64
C ILE A 13 27.96 21.32 -22.35
N THR A 14 28.23 21.57 -23.63
CA THR A 14 27.59 22.64 -24.40
C THR A 14 26.14 22.31 -24.79
N ILE A 15 25.77 21.02 -24.88
CA ILE A 15 24.41 20.58 -25.22
C ILE A 15 23.44 20.79 -24.04
N VAL A 16 23.91 20.66 -22.79
CA VAL A 16 23.07 20.83 -21.59
C VAL A 16 22.75 22.31 -21.32
N ALA A 17 23.69 23.23 -21.59
CA ALA A 17 23.46 24.67 -21.43
C ALA A 17 22.44 25.23 -22.45
N GLY A 18 22.41 24.69 -23.68
CA GLY A 18 21.45 25.10 -24.71
C GLY A 18 20.00 24.72 -24.39
N VAL A 19 19.77 23.60 -23.71
CA VAL A 19 18.41 23.12 -23.34
C VAL A 19 17.84 23.88 -22.14
N LEU A 20 18.69 24.40 -21.24
CA LEU A 20 18.25 25.21 -20.10
C LEU A 20 17.87 26.65 -20.48
N ALA A 21 18.46 27.21 -21.54
CA ALA A 21 18.12 28.55 -22.03
C ALA A 21 16.75 28.59 -22.75
N ALA A 22 16.36 27.51 -23.45
CA ALA A 22 15.07 27.43 -24.13
C ALA A 22 13.88 27.10 -23.19
N GLY A 23 14.15 26.63 -21.98
CA GLY A 23 13.11 26.31 -20.98
C GLY A 23 12.57 27.52 -20.21
N ARG A 24 13.32 28.63 -20.18
CA ARG A 24 12.95 29.86 -19.45
C ARG A 24 11.91 30.73 -20.18
N GLU A 25 11.71 30.48 -21.47
CA GLU A 25 10.66 31.11 -22.31
C GLU A 25 9.28 30.44 -22.11
N ARG A 26 9.20 29.32 -21.37
CA ARG A 26 7.96 28.53 -21.18
C ARG A 26 7.37 28.62 -19.76
N PHE A 27 8.08 29.25 -18.83
CA PHE A 27 7.62 29.43 -17.44
C PHE A 27 7.93 30.86 -17.00
N GLY A 28 7.03 31.78 -17.34
CA GLY A 28 7.03 33.14 -16.83
C GLY A 28 6.78 33.17 -15.31
N GLU A 29 7.53 34.03 -14.63
CA GLU A 29 7.42 34.37 -13.21
C GLU A 29 6.02 34.91 -12.83
N PRO A 30 5.56 34.71 -11.59
CA PRO A 30 4.33 35.33 -11.10
C PRO A 30 4.63 36.74 -10.62
N ASP A 31 4.26 37.75 -11.41
CA ASP A 31 4.21 39.13 -10.94
C ASP A 31 3.02 39.33 -9.99
N ALA A 32 3.35 39.65 -8.74
CA ALA A 32 2.43 40.22 -7.78
C ALA A 32 2.42 41.74 -7.95
N ALA A 33 1.35 42.29 -8.52
CA ALA A 33 0.63 43.44 -7.97
C ALA A 33 -0.50 43.88 -8.90
N ALA A 34 -1.70 43.89 -8.32
CA ALA A 34 -2.78 44.85 -8.55
C ALA A 34 -3.24 45.11 -10.00
N THR A 35 -4.46 44.71 -10.30
CA THR A 35 -5.57 45.68 -10.41
C THR A 35 -6.88 44.92 -10.23
N ALA A 36 -7.60 45.31 -9.19
CA ALA A 36 -9.00 44.99 -9.02
C ALA A 36 -9.78 45.50 -10.23
N SER A 37 -10.55 44.63 -10.85
CA SER A 37 -11.69 45.01 -11.67
C SER A 37 -12.76 43.98 -11.39
N GLU A 38 -13.56 44.31 -10.38
CA GLU A 38 -14.91 43.80 -10.21
C GLU A 38 -15.62 43.91 -11.56
N GLU A 39 -15.83 42.78 -12.22
CA GLU A 39 -16.96 42.67 -13.13
C GLU A 39 -18.21 42.81 -12.26
N PRO A 40 -19.03 43.87 -12.45
CA PRO A 40 -20.28 43.94 -11.76
C PRO A 40 -21.14 42.80 -12.29
N VAL A 41 -21.34 41.79 -11.45
CA VAL A 41 -22.49 40.90 -11.53
C VAL A 41 -23.67 41.83 -11.69
N THR A 42 -24.24 41.89 -12.89
CA THR A 42 -25.54 42.48 -13.11
C THR A 42 -26.52 41.61 -12.33
N THR A 43 -26.66 41.93 -11.05
CA THR A 43 -27.80 41.58 -10.25
C THR A 43 -28.99 42.00 -11.08
N ALA A 44 -29.71 41.03 -11.64
CA ALA A 44 -31.00 41.28 -12.22
C ALA A 44 -31.81 41.95 -11.11
N LYS A 45 -31.93 43.29 -11.23
CA LYS A 45 -32.76 44.12 -10.39
C LYS A 45 -34.16 43.61 -10.66
N SER A 46 -34.64 42.72 -9.79
CA SER A 46 -36.05 42.38 -9.74
C SER A 46 -36.76 43.70 -9.54
N LYS A 47 -37.33 44.19 -10.63
CA LYS A 47 -38.08 45.43 -10.64
C LYS A 47 -39.25 45.16 -9.72
N GLU A 48 -39.25 45.79 -8.55
CA GLU A 48 -40.39 45.81 -7.66
C GLU A 48 -41.54 46.41 -8.47
N THR A 49 -42.39 45.52 -8.97
CA THR A 49 -43.61 45.92 -9.65
C THR A 49 -44.47 46.51 -8.55
N PRO A 50 -45.06 47.71 -8.72
CA PRO A 50 -46.01 48.23 -7.75
C PRO A 50 -47.06 47.14 -7.50
N LYS A 51 -47.21 46.72 -6.24
CA LYS A 51 -48.29 45.82 -5.85
C LYS A 51 -49.58 46.44 -6.43
N PRO A 52 -50.28 45.76 -7.34
CA PRO A 52 -51.54 46.29 -7.83
C PRO A 52 -52.43 46.51 -6.60
N PRO A 53 -53.21 47.60 -6.54
CA PRO A 53 -54.17 47.77 -5.46
C PRO A 53 -54.99 46.47 -5.40
N PHE A 54 -55.11 45.89 -4.20
CA PHE A 54 -56.00 44.75 -3.99
C PHE A 54 -57.37 45.14 -4.52
N ALA A 55 -57.72 44.66 -5.72
CA ALA A 55 -59.08 44.74 -6.18
C ALA A 55 -59.89 43.88 -5.22
N LEU A 56 -60.86 44.48 -4.54
CA LEU A 56 -61.86 43.72 -3.81
C LEU A 56 -62.45 42.70 -4.79
N PRO A 57 -62.48 41.40 -4.46
CA PRO A 57 -63.01 40.40 -5.36
C PRO A 57 -64.48 40.73 -5.64
N ASP A 58 -64.87 40.68 -6.91
CA ASP A 58 -66.25 40.89 -7.34
C ASP A 58 -67.18 39.98 -6.51
N PRO A 59 -68.18 40.52 -5.79
CA PRO A 59 -69.01 39.73 -4.88
C PRO A 59 -69.76 38.60 -5.59
N LYS A 60 -69.89 38.66 -6.93
CA LYS A 60 -70.49 37.58 -7.73
C LYS A 60 -69.54 36.41 -8.00
N ILE A 61 -68.22 36.61 -7.96
CA ILE A 61 -67.22 35.54 -8.14
C ILE A 61 -66.96 34.80 -6.82
N SER A 62 -67.08 35.50 -5.69
CA SER A 62 -66.93 34.93 -4.33
C SER A 62 -68.08 33.98 -3.94
N MET A 63 -69.20 33.97 -4.67
CA MET A 63 -70.36 33.10 -4.43
C MET A 63 -70.16 31.66 -4.94
N SER A 64 -69.03 31.35 -5.60
CA SER A 64 -68.71 30.00 -6.10
C SER A 64 -67.62 29.27 -5.31
N ALA A 65 -67.06 29.89 -4.27
CA ALA A 65 -66.16 29.19 -3.36
C ALA A 65 -66.99 28.36 -2.37
N ARG A 66 -66.77 27.05 -2.33
CA ARG A 66 -67.35 26.21 -1.27
C ARG A 66 -66.77 26.67 0.08
N PRO A 67 -67.60 26.82 1.13
CA PRO A 67 -67.10 27.12 2.46
C PRO A 67 -66.19 25.98 2.92
N VAL A 68 -64.99 26.31 3.41
CA VAL A 68 -64.09 25.34 4.06
C VAL A 68 -64.64 25.10 5.47
N ASP A 69 -65.56 24.15 5.58
CA ASP A 69 -66.08 23.68 6.86
C ASP A 69 -65.12 22.68 7.51
N GLU A 70 -65.28 22.42 8.81
CA GLU A 70 -64.39 21.52 9.56
C GLU A 70 -64.32 20.11 8.93
N ALA A 71 -65.41 19.62 8.33
CA ALA A 71 -65.46 18.30 7.71
C ALA A 71 -64.76 18.23 6.34
N SER A 72 -64.50 19.37 5.69
CA SER A 72 -63.75 19.43 4.43
C SER A 72 -62.24 19.63 4.62
N ARG A 73 -61.76 19.79 5.86
CA ARG A 73 -60.33 19.78 6.18
C ARG A 73 -59.83 18.34 6.37
N PHE A 74 -59.18 17.80 5.34
CA PHE A 74 -58.47 16.52 5.38
C PHE A 74 -57.11 16.58 6.11
N TYR A 75 -57.01 17.36 7.20
CA TYR A 75 -55.89 17.19 8.12
C TYR A 75 -56.27 16.10 9.12
N PRO A 76 -55.39 15.11 9.40
CA PRO A 76 -55.70 14.14 10.42
C PRO A 76 -56.02 14.87 11.73
N ALA A 77 -57.06 14.37 12.43
CA ALA A 77 -57.43 14.82 13.77
C ALA A 77 -56.17 14.94 14.63
N GLN A 78 -56.10 16.01 15.44
CA GLN A 78 -55.06 16.24 16.44
C GLN A 78 -54.69 14.89 17.08
N ALA A 79 -53.52 14.36 16.74
CA ALA A 79 -53.06 13.13 17.32
C ALA A 79 -52.52 13.47 18.71
N ASP A 80 -53.12 12.90 19.77
CA ASP A 80 -52.54 12.87 21.11
C ASP A 80 -51.28 11.96 21.13
N GLY A 81 -50.29 12.33 20.33
CA GLY A 81 -48.99 11.67 20.26
C GLY A 81 -48.00 12.40 21.15
N LYS A 82 -47.17 11.64 21.88
CA LYS A 82 -46.00 12.22 22.55
C LYS A 82 -45.15 13.01 21.53
N PRO A 83 -44.44 14.08 21.94
CA PRO A 83 -43.55 14.81 21.06
C PRO A 83 -42.60 13.86 20.33
N LEU A 84 -42.47 14.01 19.01
CA LEU A 84 -41.60 13.16 18.20
C LEU A 84 -40.17 13.26 18.75
N GLU A 85 -39.65 12.15 19.26
CA GLU A 85 -38.29 12.06 19.73
C GLU A 85 -37.36 11.88 18.53
N ARG A 86 -36.34 12.73 18.42
CA ARG A 86 -35.38 12.65 17.33
C ARG A 86 -34.52 11.40 17.52
N VAL A 87 -34.77 10.37 16.73
CA VAL A 87 -33.84 9.24 16.59
C VAL A 87 -32.54 9.78 16.00
N ALA A 88 -31.42 9.58 16.70
CA ALA A 88 -30.12 9.94 16.19
C ALA A 88 -29.86 9.18 14.87
N THR A 89 -29.39 9.88 13.85
CA THR A 89 -28.94 9.26 12.60
C THR A 89 -27.87 8.24 12.94
N ALA A 90 -27.99 7.03 12.37
CA ALA A 90 -26.96 6.00 12.52
C ALA A 90 -25.60 6.60 12.16
N GLU A 91 -24.66 6.51 13.10
CA GLU A 91 -23.31 7.04 12.91
C GLU A 91 -22.71 6.36 11.67
N PRO A 92 -22.20 7.12 10.69
CA PRO A 92 -21.65 6.52 9.48
C PRO A 92 -20.55 5.54 9.88
N GLU A 93 -20.59 4.32 9.32
CA GLU A 93 -19.52 3.35 9.50
C GLU A 93 -18.18 4.05 9.20
N LYS A 94 -17.23 3.95 10.15
CA LYS A 94 -15.91 4.56 10.00
C LYS A 94 -15.36 4.15 8.63
N PRO A 95 -14.86 5.12 7.84
CA PRO A 95 -14.35 4.81 6.50
C PRO A 95 -13.35 3.67 6.62
N LYS A 96 -13.65 2.57 5.92
CA LYS A 96 -12.74 1.42 5.79
C LYS A 96 -11.38 1.98 5.35
N PRO A 97 -10.28 1.61 6.01
CA PRO A 97 -8.96 2.14 5.66
C PRO A 97 -8.75 1.98 4.16
N GLU A 98 -8.47 3.10 3.49
CA GLU A 98 -8.20 3.10 2.06
C GLU A 98 -7.09 2.09 1.78
N PRO A 99 -7.19 1.29 0.70
CA PRO A 99 -6.17 0.31 0.37
C PRO A 99 -4.83 1.02 0.22
N GLN A 100 -3.93 0.75 1.17
CA GLN A 100 -2.54 1.19 1.11
C GLN A 100 -1.97 0.82 -0.26
N LYS A 101 -1.17 1.72 -0.85
CA LYS A 101 -0.71 1.59 -2.23
C LYS A 101 0.08 0.29 -2.39
N ALA A 102 -0.55 -0.71 -2.99
CA ALA A 102 0.08 -2.00 -3.23
C ALA A 102 1.11 -1.84 -4.35
N ALA A 103 2.39 -1.95 -4.02
CA ALA A 103 3.50 -1.83 -4.95
C ALA A 103 4.00 -3.21 -5.36
N THR A 104 4.07 -3.48 -6.66
CA THR A 104 4.67 -4.71 -7.18
C THR A 104 6.17 -4.53 -7.36
N LEU A 105 6.94 -5.25 -6.57
CA LEU A 105 8.40 -5.22 -6.58
C LEU A 105 8.95 -6.48 -7.27
N PRO A 106 9.66 -6.34 -8.39
CA PRO A 106 10.23 -7.47 -9.11
C PRO A 106 11.49 -8.00 -8.42
N ARG A 107 11.72 -9.31 -8.53
CA ARG A 107 12.99 -10.00 -8.23
C ARG A 107 13.58 -9.68 -6.83
N PRO A 108 12.82 -9.90 -5.74
CA PRO A 108 13.37 -9.76 -4.40
C PRO A 108 14.50 -10.77 -4.15
N VAL A 109 15.54 -10.32 -3.45
CA VAL A 109 16.60 -11.19 -2.94
C VAL A 109 16.36 -11.43 -1.44
N ALA A 110 16.24 -12.68 -1.01
CA ALA A 110 16.16 -13.00 0.42
C ALA A 110 17.53 -12.78 1.07
N GLU A 111 17.66 -11.73 1.89
CA GLU A 111 18.88 -11.48 2.68
C GLU A 111 18.91 -12.42 3.90
N SER A 112 17.76 -12.56 4.57
CA SER A 112 17.48 -13.51 5.64
C SER A 112 15.99 -13.90 5.59
N ALA A 113 15.55 -14.86 6.41
CA ALA A 113 14.13 -15.17 6.51
C ALA A 113 13.39 -14.00 7.19
N GLY A 114 12.63 -13.25 6.40
CA GLY A 114 11.93 -12.03 6.85
C GLY A 114 12.54 -10.70 6.39
N ILE A 115 13.65 -10.72 5.66
CA ILE A 115 14.26 -9.51 5.08
C ILE A 115 14.52 -9.73 3.59
N LEU A 116 13.93 -8.86 2.77
CA LEU A 116 14.10 -8.79 1.32
C LEU A 116 15.00 -7.62 0.94
N ALA A 117 15.85 -7.83 -0.06
CA ALA A 117 16.71 -6.81 -0.63
C ALA A 117 16.35 -6.54 -2.11
N PHE A 118 16.39 -5.25 -2.47
CA PHE A 118 16.14 -4.71 -3.79
C PHE A 118 17.26 -3.70 -4.12
N GLY A 119 18.41 -4.22 -4.56
CA GLY A 119 19.61 -3.40 -4.75
C GLY A 119 20.13 -2.82 -3.43
N ASN A 120 20.14 -1.50 -3.31
CA ASN A 120 20.55 -0.77 -2.10
C ASN A 120 19.43 -0.63 -1.04
N ARG A 121 18.25 -1.19 -1.31
CA ARG A 121 17.07 -1.05 -0.46
C ARG A 121 16.73 -2.37 0.20
N LYS A 122 16.25 -2.30 1.43
CA LYS A 122 15.85 -3.45 2.21
C LYS A 122 14.41 -3.27 2.69
N LEU A 123 13.71 -4.39 2.79
CA LEU A 123 12.33 -4.46 3.25
C LEU A 123 12.26 -5.57 4.30
N ARG A 124 11.85 -5.20 5.52
CA ARG A 124 11.51 -6.12 6.60
C ARG A 124 10.04 -6.47 6.50
N LEU A 125 9.72 -7.75 6.63
CA LEU A 125 8.33 -8.17 6.64
C LEU A 125 7.66 -7.81 7.97
N ALA A 126 6.44 -7.26 7.88
CA ALA A 126 5.64 -6.92 9.05
C ALA A 126 5.10 -8.17 9.76
N GLY A 127 4.84 -8.05 11.06
CA GLY A 127 4.19 -9.10 11.86
C GLY A 127 5.09 -10.28 12.27
N ILE A 128 6.38 -10.26 11.92
CA ILE A 128 7.33 -11.33 12.28
C ILE A 128 8.62 -10.77 12.84
N VAL A 129 9.35 -11.61 13.56
CA VAL A 129 10.75 -11.39 13.92
C VAL A 129 11.62 -12.14 12.91
N PRO A 130 12.38 -11.43 12.05
CA PRO A 130 13.21 -12.08 11.06
C PRO A 130 14.26 -12.99 11.69
N THR A 131 14.44 -14.17 11.11
CA THR A 131 15.53 -15.07 11.49
C THR A 131 16.81 -14.58 10.81
N GLN A 132 17.83 -14.28 11.60
CA GLN A 132 19.15 -13.90 11.08
C GLN A 132 19.78 -15.07 10.33
N ALA A 133 20.50 -14.78 9.25
CA ALA A 133 21.06 -15.81 8.36
C ALA A 133 22.15 -16.65 9.06
N ASP A 134 22.85 -16.08 10.02
CA ASP A 134 23.90 -16.67 10.85
C ASP A 134 23.37 -17.31 12.14
N LYS A 135 22.04 -17.34 12.35
CA LYS A 135 21.45 -18.00 13.52
C LYS A 135 21.82 -19.49 13.55
N VAL A 136 22.34 -19.92 14.69
CA VAL A 136 22.61 -21.31 15.03
C VAL A 136 21.55 -21.80 16.01
N CYS A 137 20.96 -22.96 15.74
CA CYS A 137 19.98 -23.61 16.61
C CYS A 137 20.60 -24.83 17.28
N LYS A 138 20.13 -25.13 18.49
CA LYS A 138 20.54 -26.30 19.26
C LYS A 138 19.46 -27.35 19.23
N GLU A 139 19.84 -28.57 18.91
CA GLU A 139 18.98 -29.74 19.01
C GLU A 139 18.85 -30.22 20.46
N PRO A 140 17.85 -31.05 20.78
CA PRO A 140 17.71 -31.66 22.10
C PRO A 140 18.97 -32.43 22.56
N ASP A 141 19.69 -33.04 21.62
CA ASP A 141 20.93 -33.78 21.89
C ASP A 141 22.17 -32.87 22.06
N GLY A 142 22.00 -31.55 22.01
CA GLY A 142 23.07 -30.56 22.18
C GLY A 142 23.84 -30.22 20.90
N ASN A 143 23.56 -30.91 19.78
CA ASN A 143 24.16 -30.62 18.48
C ASN A 143 23.69 -29.26 17.93
N GLU A 144 24.60 -28.52 17.33
CA GLU A 144 24.33 -27.21 16.73
C GLU A 144 24.19 -27.31 15.21
N TRP A 145 23.23 -26.57 14.64
CA TRP A 145 23.03 -26.51 13.20
C TRP A 145 22.68 -25.10 12.70
N PRO A 146 23.06 -24.74 11.46
CA PRO A 146 22.90 -23.39 10.91
C PRO A 146 21.47 -23.16 10.42
N CYS A 147 20.52 -23.13 11.36
CA CYS A 147 19.10 -22.99 11.07
C CYS A 147 18.76 -21.68 10.34
N GLY A 148 19.50 -20.60 10.58
CA GLY A 148 19.35 -19.33 9.87
C GLY A 148 19.61 -19.44 8.37
N MET A 149 20.64 -20.19 7.98
CA MET A 149 20.97 -20.43 6.57
C MET A 149 19.90 -21.28 5.88
N LEU A 150 19.34 -22.27 6.60
CA LEU A 150 18.25 -23.10 6.08
C LEU A 150 16.96 -22.29 5.95
N ALA A 151 16.64 -21.42 6.92
CA ALA A 151 15.49 -20.53 6.85
C ALA A 151 15.59 -19.57 5.66
N LYS A 152 16.75 -18.93 5.47
CA LYS A 152 17.04 -18.08 4.30
C LYS A 152 16.89 -18.87 3.00
N THR A 153 17.40 -20.10 2.95
CA THR A 153 17.35 -20.93 1.75
C THR A 153 15.92 -21.31 1.40
N ASN A 154 15.13 -21.76 2.38
CA ASN A 154 13.71 -22.07 2.19
C ASN A 154 12.92 -20.83 1.75
N PHE A 155 13.19 -19.68 2.35
CA PHE A 155 12.55 -18.44 1.93
C PHE A 155 12.92 -18.05 0.49
N ARG A 156 14.20 -18.16 0.11
CA ARG A 156 14.64 -17.95 -1.28
C ARG A 156 13.95 -18.90 -2.26
N LEU A 157 13.84 -20.18 -1.89
CA LEU A 157 13.14 -21.20 -2.67
C LEU A 157 11.64 -20.94 -2.73
N PHE A 158 11.04 -20.33 -1.71
CA PHE A 158 9.65 -19.92 -1.75
C PHE A 158 9.45 -18.72 -2.67
N LEU A 159 10.34 -17.73 -2.68
CA LEU A 159 10.22 -16.57 -3.55
C LEU A 159 10.35 -16.94 -5.04
N ARG A 160 11.24 -17.88 -5.41
CA ARG A 160 11.49 -18.35 -6.81
C ARG A 160 11.65 -17.22 -7.84
N LEU A 161 12.26 -16.10 -7.44
CA LEU A 161 12.41 -14.89 -8.28
C LEU A 161 11.08 -14.29 -8.78
N ARG A 162 9.95 -14.63 -8.15
CA ARG A 162 8.64 -14.04 -8.45
C ARG A 162 8.56 -12.62 -7.92
N SER A 163 7.78 -11.78 -8.58
CA SER A 163 7.45 -10.45 -8.06
C SER A 163 6.60 -10.58 -6.81
N VAL A 164 6.86 -9.69 -5.83
CA VAL A 164 6.08 -9.59 -4.60
C VAL A 164 5.25 -8.31 -4.64
N THR A 165 4.04 -8.37 -4.14
CA THR A 165 3.21 -7.18 -3.96
C THR A 165 3.26 -6.79 -2.49
N CYS A 166 3.74 -5.59 -2.18
CA CYS A 166 3.88 -5.10 -0.82
C CYS A 166 3.04 -3.85 -0.59
N ASP A 167 2.46 -3.74 0.59
CA ASP A 167 1.71 -2.57 1.02
C ASP A 167 2.71 -1.50 1.46
N LEU A 168 2.99 -0.54 0.59
CA LEU A 168 4.03 0.49 0.77
C LEU A 168 3.46 1.88 0.51
N GLU A 169 3.81 2.84 1.36
CA GLU A 169 3.47 4.25 1.13
C GLU A 169 4.27 4.84 -0.03
N ASP A 170 5.58 4.52 -0.09
CA ASP A 170 6.49 4.95 -1.13
C ASP A 170 7.27 3.78 -1.74
N VAL A 171 7.22 3.68 -3.07
CA VAL A 171 7.92 2.66 -3.86
C VAL A 171 9.39 3.01 -4.05
N ASN A 172 9.85 4.21 -3.70
CA ASN A 172 11.23 4.70 -3.86
C ASN A 172 11.96 4.94 -2.52
N TRP A 173 11.60 4.21 -1.46
CA TRP A 173 12.23 4.35 -0.14
C TRP A 173 13.75 4.10 -0.18
N THR A 174 14.47 4.60 0.83
CA THR A 174 15.90 4.32 1.05
C THR A 174 16.13 3.64 2.39
N GLY A 175 17.14 2.77 2.49
CA GLY A 175 17.45 2.06 3.74
C GLY A 175 16.55 0.84 3.95
N ILE A 176 16.00 0.70 5.17
CA ILE A 176 15.11 -0.41 5.56
C ILE A 176 13.70 0.14 5.80
N THR A 177 12.71 -0.40 5.11
CA THR A 177 11.28 -0.17 5.40
C THR A 177 10.62 -1.44 5.95
N THR A 178 9.47 -1.32 6.61
CA THR A 178 8.68 -2.47 7.06
C THR A 178 7.34 -2.50 6.33
N ALA A 179 6.96 -3.65 5.77
CA ALA A 179 5.72 -3.78 5.01
C ALA A 179 5.17 -5.21 5.03
N SER A 180 3.86 -5.32 4.83
CA SER A 180 3.19 -6.58 4.52
C SER A 180 3.37 -6.90 3.05
N CYS A 181 3.72 -8.15 2.71
CA CYS A 181 4.00 -8.56 1.34
C CYS A 181 3.39 -9.91 1.00
N LYS A 182 2.94 -10.07 -0.24
CA LYS A 182 2.32 -11.29 -0.75
C LYS A 182 2.84 -11.69 -2.14
N ILE A 183 2.78 -12.99 -2.44
CA ILE A 183 2.92 -13.56 -3.79
C ILE A 183 1.57 -14.16 -4.17
N GLY A 184 0.88 -13.56 -5.14
CA GLY A 184 -0.50 -13.93 -5.45
C GLY A 184 -1.39 -13.74 -4.22
N ALA A 185 -1.97 -14.83 -3.72
CA ALA A 185 -2.79 -14.85 -2.51
C ALA A 185 -2.02 -15.20 -1.23
N GLN A 186 -0.75 -15.63 -1.33
CA GLN A 186 0.02 -16.11 -0.19
C GLN A 186 0.77 -14.97 0.48
N ASP A 187 0.48 -14.71 1.76
CA ASP A 187 1.24 -13.79 2.60
C ASP A 187 2.61 -14.40 2.98
N LEU A 188 3.67 -13.60 2.85
CA LEU A 188 5.05 -14.03 3.08
C LEU A 188 5.34 -14.25 4.56
N SER A 189 4.85 -13.36 5.42
CA SER A 189 5.01 -13.42 6.87
C SER A 189 4.32 -14.66 7.43
N GLN A 190 3.08 -14.89 7.00
CA GLN A 190 2.30 -16.06 7.36
C GLN A 190 3.00 -17.35 6.96
N TRP A 191 3.46 -17.45 5.71
CA TRP A 191 4.17 -18.64 5.23
C TRP A 191 5.45 -18.92 6.06
N LEU A 192 6.22 -17.88 6.37
CA LEU A 192 7.43 -18.02 7.19
C LEU A 192 7.11 -18.55 8.60
N VAL A 193 6.05 -18.04 9.23
CA VAL A 193 5.65 -18.45 10.58
C VAL A 193 5.08 -19.85 10.60
N GLU A 194 4.16 -20.17 9.68
CA GLU A 194 3.51 -21.49 9.59
C GLU A 194 4.49 -22.63 9.32
N ASN A 195 5.58 -22.35 8.62
CA ASN A 195 6.65 -23.30 8.33
C ASN A 195 7.79 -23.24 9.36
N GLY A 196 7.70 -22.38 10.37
CA GLY A 196 8.69 -22.26 11.43
C GLY A 196 10.03 -21.68 10.99
N TRP A 197 10.06 -20.86 9.93
CA TRP A 197 11.27 -20.17 9.47
C TRP A 197 11.47 -18.78 10.09
N ALA A 198 10.44 -18.25 10.76
CA ALA A 198 10.50 -17.01 11.55
C ALA A 198 9.61 -17.12 12.79
N ASP A 199 9.91 -16.30 13.79
CA ASP A 199 9.06 -16.11 14.97
C ASP A 199 7.95 -15.10 14.65
N ALA A 200 6.74 -15.33 15.17
CA ALA A 200 5.67 -14.34 15.11
C ALA A 200 5.98 -13.17 16.07
N ALA A 201 5.67 -11.94 15.66
CA ALA A 201 5.75 -10.80 16.58
C ALA A 201 4.64 -10.91 17.65
N ALA A 202 4.92 -10.43 18.86
CA ALA A 202 4.09 -10.64 20.05
C ALA A 202 2.66 -10.09 19.98
N GLU A 203 2.37 -9.17 19.06
CA GLU A 203 1.06 -8.55 18.85
C GLU A 203 0.53 -8.76 17.42
N SER A 204 1.10 -9.72 16.69
CA SER A 204 0.68 -10.03 15.32
C SER A 204 -0.49 -11.00 15.29
N ALA A 205 -1.26 -10.98 14.20
CA ALA A 205 -2.26 -12.02 13.91
C ALA A 205 -1.65 -13.43 13.70
N LEU A 206 -0.32 -13.54 13.69
CA LEU A 206 0.42 -14.78 13.40
C LEU A 206 0.80 -15.56 14.67
N ILE A 207 0.42 -15.11 15.86
CA ILE A 207 0.79 -15.75 17.14
C ILE A 207 0.33 -17.21 17.18
N GLU A 208 -0.92 -17.49 16.80
CA GLU A 208 -1.46 -18.85 16.80
C GLU A 208 -0.73 -19.76 15.79
N ALA A 209 -0.47 -19.25 14.58
CA ALA A 209 0.31 -19.96 13.57
C ALA A 209 1.72 -20.27 14.07
N GLY A 210 2.36 -19.32 14.77
CA GLY A 210 3.69 -19.49 15.35
C GLY A 210 3.71 -20.49 16.49
N ALA A 211 2.70 -20.47 17.37
CA ALA A 211 2.55 -21.45 18.44
C ALA A 211 2.36 -22.86 17.87
N LYS A 212 1.55 -23.00 16.81
CA LYS A 212 1.37 -24.28 16.11
C LYS A 212 2.68 -24.77 15.48
N ALA A 213 3.42 -23.91 14.78
CA ALA A 213 4.70 -24.29 14.18
C ALA A 213 5.74 -24.75 15.23
N LYS A 214 5.74 -24.12 16.42
CA LYS A 214 6.56 -24.55 17.57
C LYS A 214 6.12 -25.92 18.10
N ALA A 215 4.82 -26.11 18.32
CA ALA A 215 4.27 -27.38 18.79
C ALA A 215 4.55 -28.54 17.83
N GLU A 216 4.49 -28.28 16.52
CA GLU A 216 4.79 -29.24 15.46
C GLU A 216 6.30 -29.38 15.16
N LYS A 217 7.18 -28.69 15.91
CA LYS A 217 8.64 -28.71 15.73
C LYS A 217 9.08 -28.42 14.28
N LYS A 218 8.44 -27.43 13.65
CA LYS A 218 8.74 -27.05 12.26
C LYS A 218 9.94 -26.11 12.17
N GLY A 219 10.65 -26.19 11.06
CA GLY A 219 11.72 -25.25 10.71
C GLY A 219 12.77 -25.12 11.80
N ILE A 220 12.98 -23.90 12.30
CA ILE A 220 13.98 -23.57 13.32
C ILE A 220 13.66 -24.16 14.71
N TYR A 221 12.45 -24.68 14.91
CA TYR A 221 12.03 -25.33 16.17
C TYR A 221 12.24 -26.86 16.16
N GLY A 222 12.67 -27.42 15.02
CA GLY A 222 12.90 -28.84 14.83
C GLY A 222 14.37 -29.25 14.90
N GLU A 223 14.64 -30.44 14.38
CA GLU A 223 15.96 -31.05 14.25
C GLU A 223 16.62 -30.67 12.91
N ASP A 224 17.93 -30.91 12.77
CA ASP A 224 18.66 -30.60 11.54
C ASP A 224 18.22 -31.53 10.39
N PRO A 225 17.51 -31.01 9.37
CA PRO A 225 16.99 -31.84 8.27
C PRO A 225 18.11 -32.39 7.36
N ARG A 226 19.36 -31.96 7.55
CA ARG A 226 20.51 -32.46 6.77
C ARG A 226 21.03 -33.80 7.26
N LYS A 227 20.70 -34.23 8.48
CA LYS A 227 21.20 -35.47 9.08
C LYS A 227 20.84 -36.75 8.30
N GLY A 228 19.82 -36.69 7.43
CA GLY A 228 19.41 -37.80 6.57
C GLY A 228 19.81 -37.65 5.09
N ALA A 229 20.40 -36.53 4.68
CA ALA A 229 20.81 -36.30 3.31
C ALA A 229 22.27 -36.76 3.13
N PRO A 230 22.56 -37.78 2.30
CA PRO A 230 23.93 -38.11 1.97
C PRO A 230 24.60 -36.86 1.36
N LEU A 231 25.77 -36.49 1.86
CA LEU A 231 26.65 -35.53 1.20
C LEU A 231 27.26 -36.21 -0.03
N THR A 232 26.43 -36.56 -1.01
CA THR A 232 26.92 -36.98 -2.31
C THR A 232 27.46 -35.73 -2.98
N LEU A 233 28.77 -35.55 -2.93
CA LEU A 233 29.44 -34.59 -3.79
C LEU A 233 29.00 -34.88 -5.23
N PRO A 234 28.57 -33.87 -6.00
CA PRO A 234 28.37 -34.08 -7.43
C PRO A 234 29.67 -34.64 -8.02
N PRO A 235 29.59 -35.62 -8.94
CA PRO A 235 30.79 -36.14 -9.59
C PRO A 235 31.58 -34.95 -10.15
N GLY A 236 32.88 -34.94 -9.92
CA GLY A 236 33.77 -33.89 -10.44
C GLY A 236 33.62 -33.78 -11.96
N PRO A 237 33.95 -32.61 -12.54
CA PRO A 237 33.98 -32.49 -13.99
C PRO A 237 34.89 -33.59 -14.57
N PRO A 238 34.52 -34.19 -15.71
CA PRO A 238 35.38 -35.16 -16.38
C PRO A 238 36.75 -34.50 -16.64
N PRO A 239 37.85 -35.26 -16.57
CA PRO A 239 39.17 -34.72 -16.85
C PRO A 239 39.20 -34.12 -18.26
N ASP A 240 39.78 -32.93 -18.39
CA ASP A 240 39.92 -32.25 -19.67
C ASP A 240 40.63 -33.19 -20.67
N ASN A 241 39.95 -33.49 -21.77
CA ASN A 241 40.49 -34.35 -22.81
C ASN A 241 41.59 -33.57 -23.56
N PRO A 242 42.86 -34.01 -23.56
CA PRO A 242 43.96 -33.29 -24.21
C PRO A 242 43.83 -33.13 -25.74
N LEU A 243 42.76 -33.68 -26.33
CA LEU A 243 42.51 -33.73 -27.76
C LEU A 243 41.35 -32.84 -28.23
N ASP A 244 40.72 -32.05 -27.36
CA ASP A 244 39.71 -31.06 -27.79
C ASP A 244 40.43 -29.77 -28.24
N PRO A 245 40.51 -29.45 -29.55
CA PRO A 245 41.08 -28.21 -30.03
C PRO A 245 40.05 -27.08 -29.86
N ILE A 246 40.51 -25.95 -29.32
CA ILE A 246 39.75 -24.69 -29.14
C ILE A 246 39.33 -24.11 -30.50
#